data_AF-A0A6G8RUA2-F1
#
_entry.id   AF-A0A6G8RUA2-F1
#
_cell.length_a   1.000
_cell.length_b   1.000
_cell.length_c   1.000
_cell.angle_alpha   90.00
_cell.angle_beta   90.00
_cell.angle_gamma   90.00
#
_symmetry.space_group_name_H-M   'P 1'
#
loop_
_entity.id
_entity.type
_entity.pdbx_description
1 polymer ?
#
loop_
_entity_poly.entity_id
_entity_poly.type
_entity_poly.pdbx_seq_one_letter_code
_entity_poly.pdbx_strand_id
1 'polypeptide(L)' 'MSKKQKIYTAEFKAEAIKAIEENKGNVSETAR' A
#
# COMPACT_ATOMS: atom_id res chain seq x y z
N MET A 1 10.72 -21.99 -5.25
CA MET A 1 9.55 -21.42 -4.54
C MET A 1 9.25 -20.04 -5.12
N SER A 2 8.37 -19.97 -6.14
CA SER A 2 7.98 -18.67 -6.70
C SER A 2 7.10 -17.95 -5.68
N LYS A 3 7.53 -16.78 -5.20
CA LYS A 3 6.66 -15.93 -4.37
C LYS A 3 5.53 -15.46 -5.26
N LYS A 4 4.30 -15.91 -4.99
CA LYS A 4 3.10 -15.40 -5.67
C LYS A 4 3.07 -13.88 -5.47
N GLN A 5 3.31 -13.12 -6.54
CA GLN A 5 3.17 -11.68 -6.51
C GLN A 5 1.71 -11.36 -6.25
N LYS A 6 1.44 -10.70 -5.11
CA LYS A 6 0.12 -10.15 -4.84
C LYS A 6 -0.11 -9.03 -5.85
N ILE A 7 -1.01 -9.26 -6.80
CA ILE A 7 -1.43 -8.24 -7.75
C ILE A 7 -2.50 -7.41 -7.05
N TYR A 8 -2.11 -6.22 -6.62
CA TYR A 8 -3.04 -5.24 -6.06
C TYR A 8 -3.69 -4.43 -7.18
N THR A 9 -4.99 -4.17 -7.05
CA THR A 9 -5.75 -3.33 -7.98
C THR A 9 -5.27 -1.88 -7.93
N ALA A 10 -5.52 -1.12 -9.00
CA ALA A 10 -5.15 0.30 -9.05
C ALA A 10 -5.82 1.11 -7.95
N GLU A 11 -7.07 0.78 -7.61
CA GLU A 11 -7.84 1.41 -6.54
C GLU A 11 -7.19 1.20 -5.18
N PHE A 12 -6.79 -0.04 -4.86
CA PHE A 12 -6.10 -0.35 -3.61
C PHE A 12 -4.76 0.38 -3.49
N LYS A 13 -4.02 0.55 -4.59
CA LYS A 13 -2.79 1.34 -4.61
C LYS A 13 -3.05 2.83 -4.37
N ALA A 14 -4.10 3.39 -4.96
CA ALA A 14 -4.46 4.79 -4.78
C ALA A 14 -4.88 5.09 -3.33
N GLU A 15 -5.64 4.20 -2.72
CA GLU A 15 -6.04 4.31 -1.32
C GLU A 15 -4.84 4.19 -0.37
N ALA A 16 -3.93 3.24 -0.63
CA ALA A 16 -2.70 3.10 0.14
C ALA A 16 -1.79 4.34 0.03
N ILE A 17 -1.67 4.94 -1.17
CA ILE A 17 -0.89 6.17 -1.36
C ILE A 17 -1.50 7.34 -0.58
N LYS A 18 -2.83 7.51 -0.63
CA LYS A 18 -3.52 8.54 0.16
C LYS A 18 -3.28 8.37 1.67
N ALA A 19 -3.40 7.13 2.16
CA ALA A 19 -3.13 6.83 3.56
C ALA A 19 -1.68 7.14 3.95
N ILE A 20 -0.71 6.82 3.08
CA ILE A 20 0.72 7.15 3.28
C ILE A 20 0.93 8.66 3.32
N GLU A 21 0.34 9.42 2.39
CA GLU A 21 0.43 10.88 2.35
C GLU A 21 -0.16 11.53 3.61
N GLU A 22 -1.33 11.07 4.06
CA GLU A 22 -2.00 11.57 5.27
C GLU A 22 -1.18 11.30 6.53
N ASN A 23 -0.47 10.17 6.57
CA ASN A 23 0.44 9.80 7.66
C ASN A 23 1.87 10.34 7.50
N LYS A 24 2.05 11.47 6.77
CA LYS A 24 3.36 12.13 6.54
C LYS A 24 4.42 11.20 5.94
N GLY A 25 4.01 10.23 5.13
CA GLY A 25 4.90 9.25 4.53
C GLY A 25 5.23 8.05 5.43
N ASN A 26 4.55 7.87 6.57
CA ASN A 26 4.80 6.72 7.45
C ASN A 26 4.17 5.43 6.89
N VAL A 27 4.92 4.78 6.01
CA VAL A 27 4.51 3.55 5.33
C VAL A 27 4.22 2.41 6.30
N SER A 28 4.90 2.36 7.44
CA SER A 28 4.78 1.27 8.42
C SER A 28 3.47 1.28 9.19
N GLU A 29 2.91 2.46 9.43
CA GLU A 29 1.63 2.66 10.11
C GLU A 29 0.45 2.40 9.16
N THR A 30 0.66 2.65 7.87
CA THR A 30 -0.33 2.44 6.80
C THR A 30 -0.29 1.05 6.19
N ALA A 31 0.73 0.23 6.50
CA ALA A 31 0.90 -1.13 5.98
C ALA A 31 0.12 -2.20 6.76
N ARG A 32 -1.02 -1.81 7.35
CA ARG A 32 -1.90 -2.69 8.12
C ARG A 32 -2.81 -3.53 7.23
#